data_AF-A0A2A2G8I3-F1
#
_entry.id   AF-A0A2A2G8I3-F1
#
_cell.length_a   1.000
_cell.length_b   1.000
_cell.length_c   1.000
_cell.angle_alpha   90.00
_cell.angle_beta   90.00
_cell.angle_gamma   90.00
#
_symmetry.space_group_name_H-M   'P 1'
#
loop_
_entity.id
_entity.type
_entity.pdbx_description
1 polymer ?
#
loop_
_entity_poly.entity_id
_entity_poly.type
_entity_poly.pdbx_seq_one_letter_code
_entity_poly.pdbx_strand_id
1 'polypeptide(L)'
;MTSKNSETNSFALNATIGFLSLLLALLIFGLFTRIVYPRIENQRATNNPELIGDIIQLEVLNGCGVPGLANDFTSALRKNGFDVVETGNFKNFDMQNTVVIARTFDTKNAKRVADALGIAEEHVFIEASEDFYLDATVVIGSDYKSLKL
;
A
#
# COMPACT_ATOMS: atom_id res chain seq x y z
N MET A 1 62.88 23.83 -13.26
CA MET A 1 61.73 23.77 -12.32
C MET A 1 60.55 23.00 -12.96
N THR A 2 60.72 21.72 -13.29
CA THR A 2 59.70 20.97 -14.08
C THR A 2 59.37 19.56 -13.56
N SER A 3 60.11 19.04 -12.57
CA SER A 3 59.91 17.67 -12.05
C SER A 3 58.73 17.51 -11.07
N LYS A 4 58.39 18.56 -10.31
CA LYS A 4 57.39 18.47 -9.22
C LYS A 4 55.93 18.28 -9.71
N ASN A 5 55.62 18.77 -10.91
CA ASN A 5 54.27 18.65 -11.49
C ASN A 5 53.96 17.25 -12.03
N SER A 6 54.94 16.53 -12.59
CA SER A 6 54.70 15.18 -13.13
C SER A 6 54.45 14.15 -12.03
N GLU A 7 55.16 14.24 -10.90
CA GLU A 7 54.93 13.32 -9.78
C GLU A 7 53.57 13.55 -9.12
N THR A 8 53.19 14.81 -8.89
CA THR A 8 51.88 15.16 -8.30
C THR A 8 50.71 14.70 -9.18
N ASN A 9 50.83 14.83 -10.51
CA ASN A 9 49.84 14.33 -11.46
C ASN A 9 49.73 12.81 -11.45
N SER A 10 50.85 12.09 -11.35
CA SER A 10 50.85 10.62 -11.26
C SER A 10 50.21 10.12 -9.95
N PHE A 11 50.48 10.81 -8.84
CA PHE A 11 49.89 10.48 -7.55
C PHE A 11 48.38 10.73 -7.52
N ALA A 12 47.92 11.88 -8.02
CA ALA A 12 46.49 12.21 -8.11
C ALA A 12 45.72 11.23 -9.02
N LEU A 13 46.35 10.82 -10.12
CA LEU A 13 45.78 9.85 -11.06
C LEU A 13 45.68 8.45 -10.43
N ASN A 14 46.72 7.99 -9.75
CA ASN A 14 46.70 6.72 -9.02
C ASN A 14 45.67 6.71 -7.88
N ALA A 15 45.55 7.83 -7.14
CA ALA A 15 44.55 7.99 -6.08
C ALA A 15 43.12 7.93 -6.64
N THR A 16 42.89 8.56 -7.80
CA THR A 16 41.59 8.55 -8.48
C THR A 16 41.23 7.16 -8.98
N ILE A 17 42.20 6.43 -9.58
CA ILE A 17 42.00 5.04 -10.00
C ILE A 17 41.66 4.16 -8.79
N GLY A 18 42.38 4.32 -7.67
CA GLY A 18 42.12 3.55 -6.45
C GLY A 18 40.71 3.81 -5.91
N PHE A 19 40.30 5.08 -5.84
CA PHE A 19 38.95 5.47 -5.41
C PHE A 19 37.86 4.89 -6.32
N LEU A 20 38.01 5.03 -7.65
CA LEU A 20 37.06 4.49 -8.62
C LEU A 20 36.97 2.96 -8.56
N SER A 21 38.10 2.28 -8.32
CA SER A 21 38.14 0.82 -8.18
C SER A 21 37.39 0.36 -6.93
N LEU A 22 37.56 1.06 -5.80
CA LEU A 22 36.84 0.78 -4.57
C LEU A 22 35.33 1.03 -4.73
N LEU A 23 34.96 2.15 -5.35
CA LEU A 23 33.56 2.48 -5.63
C LEU A 23 32.90 1.41 -6.50
N LEU A 24 33.59 0.98 -7.56
CA LEU A 24 33.10 -0.07 -8.46
C LEU A 24 32.89 -1.39 -7.70
N ALA A 25 33.84 -1.78 -6.84
CA ALA A 25 33.72 -2.99 -6.03
C ALA A 25 32.49 -2.94 -5.09
N LEU A 26 32.22 -1.79 -4.47
CA LEU A 26 31.04 -1.60 -3.60
C LEU A 26 29.73 -1.70 -4.39
N LEU A 27 29.67 -1.13 -5.60
CA LEU A 27 28.49 -1.21 -6.47
C LEU A 27 28.24 -2.64 -6.95
N ILE A 28 29.29 -3.37 -7.34
CA ILE A 28 29.20 -4.79 -7.73
C ILE A 28 28.72 -5.62 -6.53
N PHE A 29 29.27 -5.37 -5.34
CA PHE A 29 28.83 -6.05 -4.12
C PHE A 29 27.35 -5.78 -3.83
N GLY A 30 26.89 -4.52 -3.90
CA GLY A 30 25.48 -4.17 -3.72
C GLY A 30 24.54 -4.77 -4.78
N LEU A 31 25.02 -4.93 -6.02
CA LEU A 31 24.26 -5.64 -7.05
C LEU A 31 24.22 -7.14 -6.79
N PHE A 32 25.34 -7.73 -6.36
CA PHE A 32 25.43 -9.14 -6.02
C PHE A 32 24.54 -9.48 -4.82
N THR A 33 24.51 -8.64 -3.79
CA THR A 33 23.59 -8.85 -2.65
C THR A 33 22.13 -8.79 -3.09
N ARG A 34 21.77 -7.93 -4.05
CA ARG A 34 20.41 -7.92 -4.65
C ARG A 34 20.07 -9.20 -5.42
N ILE A 35 21.04 -9.84 -6.06
CA ILE A 35 20.85 -11.10 -6.81
C ILE A 35 20.77 -12.29 -5.86
N VAL A 36 21.66 -12.36 -4.87
CA VAL A 36 21.77 -13.52 -3.96
C VAL A 36 20.74 -13.48 -2.83
N TYR A 37 20.35 -12.29 -2.38
CA TYR A 37 19.25 -12.09 -1.44
C TYR A 37 18.10 -11.43 -2.20
N PRO A 38 17.35 -12.19 -3.03
CA PRO A 38 16.08 -11.68 -3.55
C PRO A 38 15.25 -11.24 -2.36
N ARG A 39 14.56 -10.10 -2.50
CA ARG A 39 13.59 -9.67 -1.48
C ARG A 39 12.70 -10.87 -1.17
N ILE A 40 12.42 -11.12 0.10
CA ILE A 40 11.39 -12.08 0.49
C ILE A 40 10.10 -11.56 -0.13
N GLU A 41 9.77 -12.06 -1.31
CA GLU A 41 8.46 -11.97 -1.88
C GLU A 41 7.62 -12.83 -0.95
N ASN A 42 6.64 -12.23 -0.26
CA ASN A 42 5.65 -12.99 0.48
C ASN A 42 4.86 -13.80 -0.54
N GLN A 43 5.40 -14.95 -0.94
CA GLN A 43 4.67 -15.94 -1.71
C GLN A 43 3.54 -16.40 -0.79
N ARG A 44 2.33 -15.86 -1.01
CA ARG A 44 1.11 -16.44 -0.45
C ARG A 44 1.21 -17.92 -0.75
N ALA A 45 1.21 -18.76 0.29
CA ALA A 45 1.27 -20.19 0.13
C ALA A 45 0.15 -20.61 -0.83
N THR A 46 0.52 -21.03 -2.03
CA THR A 46 -0.37 -21.62 -3.04
C THR A 46 -0.69 -23.07 -2.65
N ASN A 47 -1.00 -23.31 -1.37
CA ASN A 47 -1.25 -24.63 -0.81
C ASN A 47 -2.63 -24.69 -0.15
N ASN A 48 -3.67 -24.34 -0.89
CA ASN A 48 -5.02 -24.93 -0.89
C ASN A 48 -6.00 -23.95 -1.58
N PRO A 49 -6.36 -24.15 -2.86
CA PRO A 49 -7.37 -23.33 -3.52
C PRO A 49 -8.79 -23.51 -2.93
N GLU A 50 -9.01 -24.49 -2.06
CA GLU A 50 -10.35 -24.84 -1.53
C GLU A 50 -10.66 -24.23 -0.15
N LEU A 51 -9.71 -23.55 0.50
CA LEU A 51 -9.92 -22.91 1.83
C LEU A 51 -9.56 -21.42 1.89
N ILE A 52 -9.07 -20.84 0.79
CA ILE A 52 -8.97 -19.38 0.65
C ILE A 52 -10.25 -18.93 -0.04
N GLY A 53 -11.33 -18.77 0.71
CA GLY A 53 -12.42 -17.93 0.23
C GLY A 53 -11.82 -16.55 -0.06
N ASP A 54 -12.11 -15.95 -1.21
CA ASP A 54 -11.66 -14.60 -1.59
C ASP A 54 -11.95 -13.60 -0.46
N ILE A 55 -10.97 -13.41 0.44
CA ILE A 55 -11.10 -12.48 1.56
C ILE A 55 -11.06 -11.10 0.94
N ILE A 56 -12.16 -10.37 1.08
CA ILE A 56 -12.29 -9.03 0.51
C ILE A 56 -11.28 -8.11 1.18
N GLN A 57 -10.34 -7.59 0.40
CA GLN A 57 -9.31 -6.67 0.84
C GLN A 57 -9.78 -5.23 0.68
N LEU A 58 -9.79 -4.44 1.75
CA LEU A 58 -10.31 -3.08 1.70
C LEU A 58 -9.49 -2.08 2.51
N GLU A 59 -9.66 -0.81 2.20
CA GLU A 59 -9.18 0.30 3.04
C GLU A 59 -10.33 1.04 3.71
N VAL A 60 -10.06 1.65 4.87
CA VAL A 60 -11.04 2.42 5.65
C VAL A 60 -10.54 3.84 5.88
N LEU A 61 -11.29 4.83 5.42
CA LEU A 61 -10.93 6.24 5.46
C LEU A 61 -11.95 7.04 6.29
N ASN A 62 -11.48 7.87 7.21
CA ASN A 62 -12.32 8.80 7.96
C ASN A 62 -12.60 10.07 7.16
N GLY A 63 -13.85 10.27 6.75
CA GLY A 63 -14.31 11.43 5.98
C GLY A 63 -15.11 12.46 6.78
N CYS A 64 -15.33 12.28 8.08
CA CYS A 64 -16.10 13.23 8.92
C CYS A 64 -15.32 13.83 10.08
N GLY A 65 -14.06 13.43 10.27
CA GLY A 65 -13.13 14.08 11.20
C GLY A 65 -13.27 13.66 12.66
N VAL A 66 -14.06 12.63 12.96
CA VAL A 66 -14.17 12.07 14.32
C VAL A 66 -12.90 11.28 14.66
N PRO A 67 -12.14 11.64 15.71
CA PRO A 67 -10.89 10.95 16.04
C PRO A 67 -11.11 9.47 16.35
N GLY A 68 -10.26 8.60 15.79
CA GLY A 68 -10.32 7.15 16.03
C GLY A 68 -11.36 6.39 15.21
N LEU A 69 -12.30 7.07 14.54
CA LEU A 69 -13.44 6.44 13.88
C LEU A 69 -13.05 5.36 12.85
N ALA A 70 -12.06 5.64 12.00
CA ALA A 70 -11.59 4.66 11.03
C ALA A 70 -11.01 3.41 11.70
N ASN A 71 -10.33 3.54 12.83
CA ASN A 71 -9.77 2.39 13.56
C ASN A 71 -10.88 1.53 14.20
N ASP A 72 -11.94 2.16 14.69
CA ASP A 72 -13.10 1.47 15.27
C ASP A 72 -13.81 0.64 14.19
N PHE A 73 -14.06 1.24 13.03
CA PHE A 73 -14.64 0.56 11.87
C PHE A 73 -13.72 -0.52 11.32
N THR A 74 -12.42 -0.29 11.26
CA THR A 74 -11.43 -1.31 10.89
C THR A 74 -11.51 -2.53 11.81
N SER A 75 -11.62 -2.30 13.12
CA SER A 75 -11.75 -3.38 14.10
C SER A 75 -13.06 -4.16 13.93
N ALA A 76 -14.15 -3.46 13.64
CA ALA A 76 -15.46 -4.08 13.42
C ALA A 76 -15.51 -4.87 12.10
N LEU A 77 -14.99 -4.32 11.00
CA LEU A 77 -14.92 -5.01 9.70
C LEU A 77 -14.04 -6.25 9.76
N ARG A 78 -12.87 -6.20 10.42
CA ARG A 78 -12.02 -7.38 10.62
C ARG A 78 -12.72 -8.49 11.39
N LYS A 79 -13.51 -8.16 12.43
CA LYS A 79 -14.34 -9.14 13.17
C LYS A 79 -15.41 -9.80 12.29
N ASN A 80 -15.86 -9.11 11.24
CA ASN A 80 -16.83 -9.61 10.27
C ASN A 80 -16.19 -10.33 9.08
N GLY A 81 -14.88 -10.62 9.12
CA GLY A 81 -14.20 -11.44 8.12
C GLY A 81 -13.66 -10.67 6.90
N PHE A 82 -13.63 -9.34 6.95
CA PHE A 82 -12.96 -8.51 5.94
C PHE A 82 -11.48 -8.33 6.26
N ASP A 83 -10.63 -8.28 5.23
CA ASP A 83 -9.21 -7.94 5.38
C ASP A 83 -9.00 -6.44 5.17
N VAL A 84 -8.92 -5.69 6.26
CA VAL A 84 -8.62 -4.26 6.18
C VAL A 84 -7.11 -4.08 6.05
N VAL A 85 -6.66 -3.72 4.86
CA VAL A 85 -5.23 -3.57 4.52
C VAL A 85 -4.70 -2.21 4.98
N GLU A 86 -5.51 -1.15 4.83
CA GLU A 86 -5.11 0.22 5.16
C GLU A 86 -6.20 0.96 5.95
N THR A 87 -5.79 1.88 6.81
CA THR A 87 -6.70 2.72 7.61
C THR A 87 -6.12 4.13 7.69
N GLY A 88 -6.95 5.15 7.45
CA GLY A 88 -6.48 6.53 7.38
C GLY A 88 -7.57 7.58 7.43
N ASN A 89 -7.19 8.80 7.03
CA ASN A 89 -8.12 9.91 6.86
C ASN A 89 -8.39 10.11 5.37
N PHE A 90 -9.62 10.52 5.05
CA PHE A 90 -9.96 10.97 3.71
C PHE A 90 -9.34 12.35 3.43
N LYS A 91 -9.35 12.79 2.17
CA LYS A 91 -8.73 14.05 1.73
C LYS A 91 -9.32 15.27 2.44
N ASN A 92 -10.59 15.20 2.81
CA ASN A 92 -11.37 16.20 3.53
C ASN A 92 -12.28 15.53 4.58
N PHE A 93 -12.83 16.34 5.48
CA PHE A 93 -13.68 15.89 6.60
C PHE A 93 -15.15 16.34 6.48
N ASP A 94 -15.61 16.59 5.26
CA ASP A 94 -16.95 17.11 4.95
C ASP A 94 -17.89 16.03 4.39
N MET A 95 -17.51 14.74 4.42
CA MET A 95 -18.36 13.65 3.97
C MET A 95 -19.58 13.52 4.87
N GLN A 96 -20.75 13.74 4.27
CA GLN A 96 -22.03 13.61 4.96
C GLN A 96 -22.48 12.16 5.02
N ASN A 97 -22.39 11.46 3.89
CA ASN A 97 -22.82 10.07 3.75
C ASN A 97 -21.61 9.15 3.62
N THR A 98 -21.72 7.96 4.21
CA THR A 98 -20.72 6.91 4.05
C THR A 98 -20.88 6.27 2.69
N VAL A 99 -19.76 6.06 2.01
CA VAL A 99 -19.75 5.49 0.66
C VAL A 99 -18.77 4.33 0.58
N VAL A 100 -19.05 3.41 -0.32
CA VAL A 100 -18.12 2.32 -0.68
C VAL A 100 -17.70 2.51 -2.12
N ILE A 101 -16.39 2.54 -2.37
CA ILE A 101 -15.82 2.71 -3.70
C ILE A 101 -15.24 1.35 -4.11
N ALA A 102 -15.78 0.75 -5.15
CA ALA A 102 -15.21 -0.43 -5.79
C ALA A 102 -13.94 -0.03 -6.53
N ARG A 103 -12.84 -0.72 -6.23
CA ARG A 103 -11.52 -0.52 -6.86
C ARG A 103 -11.28 -1.46 -8.04
N THR A 104 -12.24 -2.33 -8.32
CA THR A 104 -12.31 -3.19 -9.51
C THR A 104 -13.63 -2.92 -10.25
N PHE A 105 -13.71 -3.35 -11.52
CA PHE A 105 -14.97 -3.25 -12.28
C PHE A 105 -16.04 -4.24 -11.78
N ASP A 106 -15.65 -5.30 -11.07
CA ASP A 106 -16.58 -6.22 -10.41
C ASP A 106 -16.97 -5.67 -9.03
N THR A 107 -18.16 -5.06 -8.97
CA THR A 107 -18.69 -4.46 -7.75
C THR A 107 -19.15 -5.46 -6.69
N LYS A 108 -19.13 -6.78 -6.96
CA LYS A 108 -19.65 -7.79 -6.03
C LYS A 108 -19.02 -7.70 -4.63
N ASN A 109 -17.71 -7.47 -4.56
CA ASN A 109 -17.01 -7.34 -3.29
C ASN A 109 -17.37 -6.03 -2.57
N ALA A 110 -17.44 -4.91 -3.29
CA ALA A 110 -17.88 -3.63 -2.73
C ALA A 110 -19.33 -3.67 -2.22
N LYS A 111 -20.24 -4.35 -2.94
CA LYS A 111 -21.63 -4.54 -2.49
C LYS A 111 -21.71 -5.37 -1.21
N ARG A 112 -20.92 -6.44 -1.09
CA ARG A 112 -20.83 -7.22 0.15
C ARG A 112 -20.36 -6.39 1.35
N VAL A 113 -19.43 -5.46 1.13
CA VAL A 113 -18.99 -4.50 2.16
C VAL A 113 -20.13 -3.54 2.52
N ALA A 114 -20.81 -2.99 1.51
CA ALA A 114 -21.95 -2.09 1.73
C ALA A 114 -23.08 -2.77 2.52
N ASP A 115 -23.43 -4.01 2.16
CA ASP A 115 -24.44 -4.82 2.85
C ASP A 115 -24.08 -5.05 4.32
N ALA A 116 -22.81 -5.38 4.59
CA ALA A 116 -22.32 -5.57 5.95
C ALA A 116 -22.42 -4.29 6.80
N LEU A 117 -22.23 -3.13 6.18
CA LEU A 117 -22.35 -1.81 6.82
C LEU A 117 -23.79 -1.28 6.83
N GLY A 118 -24.73 -1.94 6.15
CA GLY A 118 -26.11 -1.46 5.99
C GLY A 118 -26.26 -0.25 5.06
N ILE A 119 -25.32 -0.06 4.14
CA ILE A 119 -25.28 1.03 3.17
C ILE A 119 -26.08 0.62 1.93
N ALA A 120 -26.93 1.52 1.41
CA ALA A 120 -27.70 1.27 0.20
C ALA A 120 -26.81 1.22 -1.05
N GLU A 121 -27.17 0.41 -2.05
CA GLU A 121 -26.38 0.24 -3.28
C GLU A 121 -26.13 1.56 -4.04
N GLU A 122 -26.99 2.56 -3.88
CA GLU A 122 -26.83 3.90 -4.47
C GLU A 122 -25.60 4.68 -3.94
N HIS A 123 -25.04 4.25 -2.80
CA HIS A 123 -23.80 4.79 -2.23
C HIS A 123 -22.57 3.93 -2.55
N VAL A 124 -22.70 3.00 -3.51
CA VAL A 124 -21.59 2.21 -4.04
C VAL A 124 -21.15 2.79 -5.38
N PHE A 125 -19.92 3.28 -5.45
CA PHE A 125 -19.33 3.89 -6.64
C PHE A 125 -18.23 3.02 -7.24
N ILE A 126 -17.91 3.23 -8.51
CA ILE A 126 -16.83 2.51 -9.20
C ILE A 126 -15.71 3.50 -9.51
N GLU A 127 -14.52 3.22 -8.98
CA GLU A 127 -13.28 3.92 -9.31
C GLU A 127 -12.18 2.87 -9.48
N ALA A 128 -12.28 2.12 -10.59
CA ALA A 128 -11.43 0.99 -10.88
C ALA A 128 -10.12 1.41 -11.55
N SER A 129 -9.02 0.79 -11.11
CA SER A 129 -7.70 0.87 -11.76
C SER A 129 -6.96 -0.44 -11.54
N GLU A 130 -6.17 -0.87 -12.52
CA GLU A 130 -5.28 -2.04 -12.39
C GLU A 130 -4.16 -1.82 -11.35
N ASP A 131 -3.91 -0.56 -10.99
CA ASP A 131 -2.90 -0.20 -9.98
C ASP A 131 -3.39 -0.41 -8.53
N PHE A 132 -4.69 -0.61 -8.32
CA PHE A 132 -5.24 -0.84 -6.98
C PHE A 132 -5.13 -2.32 -6.60
N TYR A 133 -4.48 -2.58 -5.46
CA TYR A 133 -4.39 -3.92 -4.86
C TYR A 133 -5.50 -4.17 -3.82
N LEU A 134 -6.64 -3.48 -3.96
CA LEU A 134 -7.79 -3.53 -3.06
C LEU A 134 -9.05 -3.87 -3.86
N ASP A 135 -10.02 -4.50 -3.21
CA ASP A 135 -11.36 -4.70 -3.76
C ASP A 135 -12.23 -3.46 -3.58
N ALA A 136 -12.10 -2.79 -2.42
CA ALA A 136 -12.94 -1.65 -2.06
C ALA A 136 -12.27 -0.65 -1.12
N THR A 137 -12.81 0.55 -1.10
CA THR A 137 -12.50 1.62 -0.14
C THR A 137 -13.79 2.02 0.56
N VAL A 138 -13.79 2.05 1.90
CA VAL A 138 -14.89 2.59 2.70
C VAL A 138 -14.51 3.98 3.16
N VAL A 139 -15.29 4.99 2.75
CA VAL A 139 -15.13 6.36 3.24
C VAL A 139 -16.26 6.67 4.21
N ILE A 140 -15.93 6.80 5.49
CA ILE A 140 -16.90 6.98 6.58
C ILE A 140 -17.36 8.43 6.64
N GLY A 141 -18.65 8.65 6.46
CA GLY A 141 -19.31 9.94 6.55
C GLY A 141 -19.82 10.27 7.95
N SER A 142 -20.50 11.41 8.07
CA SER A 142 -21.12 11.89 9.32
C SER A 142 -22.33 11.06 9.75
N ASP A 143 -22.90 10.29 8.83
CA ASP A 143 -23.95 9.30 9.05
C ASP A 143 -23.48 8.02 9.76
N TYR A 144 -22.20 7.87 10.12
CA TYR A 144 -21.62 6.64 10.68
C TYR A 144 -22.40 5.97 11.82
N LYS A 145 -23.21 6.73 12.58
CA LYS A 145 -24.07 6.21 13.66
C LYS A 145 -25.28 5.41 13.18
N SER A 146 -25.66 5.53 11.92
CA SER A 146 -26.76 4.76 11.32
C SER A 146 -26.29 3.44 10.69
N LEU A 147 -24.97 3.25 10.58
CA LEU A 147 -24.37 2.05 10.00
C LEU A 147 -24.54 0.84 10.91
N LYS A 148 -24.61 -0.34 10.29
CA LYS A 148 -24.79 -1.62 10.98
C LYS A 148 -23.43 -2.23 11.32
N LEU A 149 -22.86 -1.90 12.47
CA LEU A 149 -21.65 -2.55 13.01
C LEU A 149 -21.63 -2.58 14.54
#